data_AF-A0A0H2UPM6-F1
#
_entry.id   AF-A0A0H2UPM6-F1
#
_cell.length_a   1.000
_cell.length_b   1.000
_cell.length_c   1.000
_cell.angle_alpha   90.00
_cell.angle_beta   90.00
_cell.angle_gamma   90.00
#
_symmetry.space_group_name_H-M   'P 1'
#
loop_
_entity.id
_entity.type
_entity.pdbx_description
1 polymer ?
#
loop_
_entity_poly.entity_id
_entity_poly.type
_entity_poly.pdbx_seq_one_letter_code
_entity_poly.pdbx_strand_id
1 'polypeptide(L)'
;MQIQKSFKGQSPYGKLYLVATPIGNLDDMTFRAIQTLKEVDWIAAEDTRNTGLLLKHFDISTKQISFHEHNAKEKIPDLIGFLKAGQSIAQVSDAGLPSISDPGHDLVKAAIEEEIAVVTVPGASAGISALIASGLAPQPHIFYGFLPRKSGQQKQFFGLKKDYPETQIFYESPHRVADTLENMLEVYGDRSVVLVRELTKIYEEYQRGTISELLESIAETPLKGECLLIVEGASQGVEEKDEEDLFVEIQTRIQQGVKKNQAIKEVAKIYQWNKSQLYAAYHDWEEKQ
;
A
#
# COMPACT_ATOMS: atom_id res chain seq x y z
N MET A 1 15.47 22.12 -10.88
CA MET A 1 14.18 22.17 -10.16
C MET A 1 13.11 22.51 -11.18
N GLN A 2 12.22 21.58 -11.48
CA GLN A 2 11.12 21.78 -12.42
C GLN A 2 9.85 22.11 -11.63
N ILE A 3 9.19 23.22 -11.95
CA ILE A 3 7.94 23.64 -11.28
C ILE A 3 6.80 23.47 -12.28
N GLN A 4 5.96 22.46 -12.06
CA GLN A 4 4.75 22.26 -12.85
C GLN A 4 3.57 23.04 -12.26
N LYS A 5 2.95 23.90 -13.07
CA LYS A 5 1.65 24.54 -12.76
C LYS A 5 0.60 24.04 -13.74
N SER A 6 0.06 22.84 -13.50
CA SER A 6 -0.77 22.07 -14.45
C SER A 6 -1.95 22.84 -15.07
N PHE A 7 -2.44 23.90 -14.41
CA PHE A 7 -3.60 24.69 -14.84
C PHE A 7 -3.33 26.19 -14.93
N LYS A 8 -2.06 26.63 -14.81
CA LYS A 8 -1.70 28.06 -14.91
C LYS A 8 -0.52 28.24 -15.86
N GLY A 9 -0.64 29.23 -16.76
CA GLY A 9 0.33 29.45 -17.85
C GLY A 9 -0.13 28.78 -19.15
N GLN A 10 0.44 29.22 -20.27
CA GLN A 10 0.23 28.58 -21.56
C GLN A 10 1.41 27.65 -21.85
N SER A 11 1.11 26.42 -22.24
CA SER A 11 2.06 25.48 -22.83
C SER A 11 1.57 25.15 -24.23
N PRO A 12 2.46 25.04 -25.25
CA PRO A 12 2.07 24.56 -26.57
C PRO A 12 1.78 23.05 -26.58
N TYR A 13 2.14 22.31 -25.52
CA TYR A 13 1.97 20.87 -25.44
C TYR A 13 0.60 20.50 -24.86
N GLY A 14 0.14 19.31 -25.23
CA GLY A 14 -0.95 18.61 -24.55
C GLY A 14 -0.54 18.17 -23.16
N LYS A 15 -1.47 17.52 -22.45
CA LYS A 15 -1.24 17.04 -21.08
C LYS A 15 -1.40 15.53 -21.02
N LEU A 16 -0.56 14.90 -20.21
CA LEU A 16 -0.71 13.50 -19.83
C LEU A 16 -1.56 13.43 -18.56
N TYR A 17 -2.76 12.87 -18.65
CA TYR A 17 -3.64 12.63 -17.51
C TYR A 17 -3.47 11.19 -17.03
N LEU A 18 -3.25 10.99 -15.73
CA LEU A 18 -3.23 9.68 -15.10
C LEU A 18 -4.60 9.46 -14.47
N VAL A 19 -5.44 8.63 -15.08
CA VAL A 19 -6.86 8.52 -14.71
C VAL A 19 -7.13 7.18 -14.05
N ALA A 20 -7.57 7.23 -12.79
CA ALA A 20 -8.00 6.02 -12.09
C ALA A 20 -9.27 5.43 -12.70
N THR A 21 -9.32 4.11 -12.83
CA THR A 21 -10.50 3.34 -13.24
C THR A 21 -11.07 2.56 -12.03
N PRO A 22 -12.33 2.12 -12.08
CA PRO A 22 -12.91 1.27 -11.03
C PRO A 22 -12.12 -0.01 -10.76
N ILE A 23 -12.24 -0.55 -9.54
CA ILE A 23 -11.60 -1.82 -9.11
C ILE A 23 -12.58 -2.99 -8.95
N GLY A 24 -13.82 -2.83 -9.38
CA GLY A 24 -14.86 -3.85 -9.29
C GLY A 24 -16.27 -3.32 -9.44
N ASN A 25 -16.53 -2.10 -8.94
CA ASN A 25 -17.83 -1.43 -9.06
C ASN A 25 -17.75 -0.19 -9.96
N LEU A 26 -18.55 -0.15 -11.03
CA LEU A 26 -18.58 0.96 -11.98
C LEU A 26 -18.93 2.31 -11.31
N ASP A 27 -19.68 2.29 -10.21
CA ASP A 27 -20.05 3.50 -9.48
C ASP A 27 -18.87 4.19 -8.78
N ASP A 28 -17.71 3.53 -8.65
CA ASP A 28 -16.48 4.13 -8.13
C ASP A 28 -15.81 5.09 -9.13
N MET A 29 -16.35 5.20 -10.34
CA MET A 29 -15.85 6.14 -11.34
C MET A 29 -16.17 7.58 -10.95
N THR A 30 -15.16 8.46 -10.97
CA THR A 30 -15.38 9.87 -10.62
C THR A 30 -15.92 10.66 -11.81
N PHE A 31 -16.77 11.67 -11.55
CA PHE A 31 -17.22 12.62 -12.59
C PHE A 31 -16.05 13.26 -13.35
N ARG A 32 -14.94 13.55 -12.64
CA ARG A 32 -13.74 14.13 -13.25
C ARG A 32 -13.05 13.16 -14.18
N ALA A 33 -12.95 11.88 -13.81
CA ALA A 33 -12.40 10.84 -14.68
C ALA A 33 -13.22 10.71 -15.98
N ILE A 34 -14.55 10.65 -15.87
CA ILE A 34 -15.45 10.60 -17.04
C ILE A 34 -15.21 11.80 -17.96
N GLN A 35 -15.21 13.02 -17.40
CA GLN A 35 -14.99 14.23 -18.21
C GLN A 35 -13.60 14.25 -18.85
N THR A 36 -12.55 13.94 -18.11
CA THR A 36 -11.19 13.87 -18.66
C THR A 36 -11.10 12.88 -19.81
N LEU A 37 -11.67 11.68 -19.66
CA LEU A 37 -11.65 10.67 -20.72
C LEU A 37 -12.47 11.09 -21.96
N LYS A 38 -13.52 11.93 -21.81
CA LYS A 38 -14.28 12.51 -22.92
C LYS A 38 -13.55 13.64 -23.66
N GLU A 39 -12.69 14.37 -22.96
CA GLU A 39 -12.05 15.59 -23.46
C GLU A 39 -10.66 15.38 -24.07
N VAL A 40 -9.92 14.33 -23.65
CA VAL A 40 -8.61 14.02 -24.23
C VAL A 40 -8.73 13.50 -25.67
N ASP A 41 -7.66 13.64 -26.45
CA ASP A 41 -7.60 13.18 -27.84
C ASP A 41 -7.42 11.65 -27.92
N TRP A 42 -6.69 11.08 -26.97
CA TRP A 42 -6.36 9.65 -26.91
C TRP A 42 -6.42 9.08 -25.50
N ILE A 43 -6.80 7.81 -25.41
CA ILE A 43 -6.71 7.00 -24.19
C ILE A 43 -5.65 5.92 -24.40
N ALA A 44 -4.53 6.00 -23.68
CA ALA A 44 -3.53 4.94 -23.58
C ALA A 44 -3.97 3.91 -22.53
N ALA A 45 -4.38 2.73 -22.98
CA ALA A 45 -4.98 1.70 -22.13
C ALA A 45 -4.17 0.40 -22.14
N GLU A 46 -4.05 -0.24 -20.97
CA GLU A 46 -3.38 -1.53 -20.79
C GLU A 46 -4.04 -2.64 -21.64
N ASP A 47 -5.32 -2.95 -21.39
CA ASP A 47 -6.17 -3.74 -22.30
C ASP A 47 -7.31 -2.89 -22.87
N THR A 48 -7.21 -2.59 -24.17
CA THR A 48 -8.23 -1.82 -24.91
C THR A 48 -9.60 -2.50 -25.00
N ARG A 49 -9.67 -3.82 -24.80
CA ARG A 49 -10.93 -4.57 -24.79
C ARG A 49 -11.67 -4.36 -23.47
N ASN A 50 -10.95 -4.48 -22.36
CA ASN A 50 -11.48 -4.23 -21.02
C ASN A 50 -11.88 -2.75 -20.87
N THR A 51 -10.95 -1.85 -21.18
CA THR A 51 -11.20 -0.41 -21.16
C THR A 51 -12.34 -0.02 -22.11
N GLY A 52 -12.44 -0.64 -23.29
CA GLY A 52 -13.54 -0.39 -24.23
C GLY A 52 -14.95 -0.66 -23.66
N LEU A 53 -15.10 -1.65 -22.76
CA LEU A 53 -16.37 -1.91 -22.08
C LEU A 53 -16.71 -0.78 -21.09
N LEU A 54 -15.72 -0.32 -20.32
CA LEU A 54 -15.85 0.81 -19.41
C LEU A 54 -16.25 2.09 -20.16
N LEU A 55 -15.56 2.40 -21.26
CA LEU A 55 -15.84 3.58 -22.07
C LEU A 55 -17.26 3.55 -22.66
N LYS A 56 -17.70 2.37 -23.12
CA LYS A 56 -19.06 2.17 -23.62
C LYS A 56 -20.11 2.42 -22.53
N HIS A 57 -19.87 1.97 -21.30
CA HIS A 57 -20.81 2.17 -20.19
C HIS A 57 -21.04 3.65 -19.88
N PHE A 58 -20.00 4.49 -20.00
CA PHE A 58 -20.05 5.92 -19.68
C PHE A 58 -20.25 6.84 -20.91
N ASP A 59 -20.60 6.26 -22.06
CA ASP A 59 -20.77 6.96 -23.34
C ASP A 59 -19.53 7.81 -23.71
N ILE A 60 -18.35 7.20 -23.64
CA ILE A 60 -17.07 7.82 -24.01
C ILE A 60 -16.64 7.31 -25.38
N SER A 61 -16.51 8.22 -26.35
CA SER A 61 -16.18 7.90 -27.75
C SER A 61 -14.70 8.09 -28.11
N THR A 62 -13.87 8.48 -27.14
CA THR A 62 -12.45 8.78 -27.34
C THR A 62 -11.69 7.56 -27.81
N LYS A 63 -10.76 7.75 -28.76
CA LYS A 63 -10.00 6.66 -29.37
C LYS A 63 -8.98 6.09 -28.39
N GLN A 64 -8.79 4.77 -28.45
CA GLN A 64 -7.84 4.05 -27.61
C GLN A 64 -6.54 3.73 -28.36
N ILE A 65 -5.43 3.68 -27.61
CA ILE A 65 -4.13 3.16 -28.03
C ILE A 65 -3.71 2.12 -26.98
N SER A 66 -3.34 0.92 -27.41
CA SER A 66 -2.82 -0.11 -26.50
C SER A 66 -1.46 0.30 -25.93
N PHE A 67 -1.31 0.28 -24.61
CA PHE A 67 -0.08 0.65 -23.91
C PHE A 67 0.13 -0.27 -22.69
N HIS A 68 1.01 -1.26 -22.83
CA HIS A 68 1.26 -2.32 -21.84
C HIS A 68 2.75 -2.70 -21.84
N GLU A 69 3.18 -3.51 -20.86
CA GLU A 69 4.61 -3.77 -20.57
C GLU A 69 5.42 -4.24 -21.81
N HIS A 70 4.81 -5.06 -22.67
CA HIS A 70 5.48 -5.59 -23.87
C HIS A 70 5.68 -4.57 -24.99
N ASN A 71 4.91 -3.48 -25.04
CA ASN A 71 4.99 -2.49 -26.12
C ASN A 71 5.43 -1.09 -25.65
N ALA A 72 5.54 -0.87 -24.33
CA ALA A 72 5.73 0.45 -23.75
C ALA A 72 6.96 1.17 -24.31
N LYS A 73 8.10 0.47 -24.41
CA LYS A 73 9.36 1.04 -24.95
C LYS A 73 9.21 1.58 -26.37
N GLU A 74 8.44 0.89 -27.20
CA GLU A 74 8.22 1.28 -28.59
C GLU A 74 7.16 2.40 -28.70
N LYS A 75 6.18 2.42 -27.80
CA LYS A 75 5.05 3.36 -27.83
C LYS A 75 5.32 4.70 -27.17
N ILE A 76 6.20 4.77 -26.18
CA ILE A 76 6.51 6.02 -25.48
C ILE A 76 6.89 7.15 -26.45
N PRO A 77 7.81 6.96 -27.43
CA PRO A 77 8.16 8.02 -28.38
C PRO A 77 6.96 8.57 -29.17
N ASP A 78 6.05 7.69 -29.61
CA ASP A 78 4.83 8.09 -30.33
C ASP A 78 3.91 8.95 -29.43
N LEU A 79 3.68 8.50 -28.20
CA LEU A 79 2.80 9.19 -27.24
C LEU A 79 3.37 10.56 -26.85
N ILE A 80 4.69 10.67 -26.65
CA ILE A 80 5.37 11.94 -26.44
C ILE A 80 5.24 12.84 -27.67
N GLY A 81 5.32 12.29 -28.88
CA GLY A 81 5.09 13.02 -30.12
C GLY A 81 3.70 13.67 -30.19
N PHE A 82 2.64 12.92 -29.82
CA PHE A 82 1.28 13.45 -29.74
C PHE A 82 1.15 14.58 -28.70
N LEU A 83 1.72 14.38 -27.51
CA LEU A 83 1.73 15.39 -26.45
C LEU A 83 2.45 16.67 -26.90
N LYS A 84 3.61 16.56 -27.56
CA LYS A 84 4.32 17.72 -28.13
C LYS A 84 3.54 18.42 -29.24
N ALA A 85 2.69 17.69 -29.97
CA ALA A 85 1.80 18.25 -30.99
C ALA A 85 0.54 18.92 -30.43
N GLY A 86 0.42 19.06 -29.10
CA GLY A 86 -0.72 19.71 -28.45
C GLY A 86 -1.88 18.75 -28.10
N GLN A 87 -1.77 17.46 -28.43
CA GLN A 87 -2.81 16.48 -28.16
C GLN A 87 -2.70 15.97 -26.71
N SER A 88 -3.81 15.95 -25.98
CA SER A 88 -3.84 15.42 -24.62
C SER A 88 -4.12 13.92 -24.62
N ILE A 89 -3.50 13.21 -23.68
CA ILE A 89 -3.61 11.76 -23.54
C ILE A 89 -4.05 11.45 -22.11
N ALA A 90 -5.04 10.57 -21.95
CA ALA A 90 -5.29 9.92 -20.66
C ALA A 90 -4.65 8.53 -20.66
N GLN A 91 -3.86 8.22 -19.65
CA GLN A 91 -3.38 6.88 -19.39
C GLN A 91 -4.24 6.23 -18.30
N VAL A 92 -4.66 5.00 -18.55
CA VAL A 92 -5.47 4.17 -17.65
C VAL A 92 -4.86 2.77 -17.53
N SER A 93 -5.05 2.13 -16.38
CA SER A 93 -4.79 0.71 -16.15
C SER A 93 -6.10 -0.08 -16.23
N ASP A 94 -6.01 -1.40 -16.23
CA ASP A 94 -7.20 -2.26 -16.23
C ASP A 94 -8.10 -2.05 -15.00
N ALA A 95 -7.50 -1.69 -13.87
CA ALA A 95 -8.19 -1.35 -12.63
C ALA A 95 -7.37 -0.41 -11.75
N GLY A 96 -8.03 0.54 -11.10
CA GLY A 96 -7.45 1.39 -10.06
C GLY A 96 -6.56 2.53 -10.59
N LEU A 97 -5.61 2.96 -9.76
CA LEU A 97 -4.66 4.01 -10.10
C LEU A 97 -3.56 3.48 -11.03
N PRO A 98 -3.34 4.13 -12.18
CA PRO A 98 -2.31 3.69 -13.09
C PRO A 98 -0.92 4.17 -12.68
N SER A 99 0.12 3.68 -13.37
CA SER A 99 1.55 4.00 -13.17
C SER A 99 2.17 3.47 -11.88
N ILE A 100 1.48 2.59 -11.14
CA ILE A 100 2.01 1.96 -9.91
C ILE A 100 2.61 0.58 -10.20
N SER A 101 1.83 -0.30 -10.86
CA SER A 101 2.22 -1.68 -11.16
C SER A 101 2.24 -1.99 -12.66
N ASP A 102 1.93 -0.99 -13.48
CA ASP A 102 1.87 -1.04 -14.94
C ASP A 102 3.01 -0.18 -15.55
N PRO A 103 3.26 -0.21 -16.88
CA PRO A 103 4.38 0.51 -17.49
C PRO A 103 4.21 2.04 -17.52
N GLY A 104 3.12 2.59 -16.97
CA GLY A 104 2.80 4.02 -16.97
C GLY A 104 3.90 4.91 -16.38
N HIS A 105 4.68 4.41 -15.41
CA HIS A 105 5.78 5.15 -14.81
C HIS A 105 6.83 5.62 -15.81
N ASP A 106 7.17 4.79 -16.80
CA ASP A 106 8.17 5.15 -17.80
C ASP A 106 7.66 6.25 -18.75
N LEU A 107 6.36 6.24 -19.07
CA LEU A 107 5.72 7.32 -19.82
C LEU A 107 5.67 8.62 -19.02
N VAL A 108 5.38 8.55 -17.72
CA VAL A 108 5.40 9.70 -16.81
C VAL A 108 6.79 10.33 -16.79
N LYS A 109 7.85 9.53 -16.66
CA LYS A 109 9.23 10.03 -16.72
C LYS A 109 9.54 10.73 -18.03
N ALA A 110 9.23 10.09 -19.15
CA ALA A 110 9.47 10.66 -20.48
C ALA A 110 8.71 11.99 -20.68
N ALA A 111 7.48 12.10 -20.17
CA ALA A 111 6.71 13.33 -20.22
C ALA A 111 7.36 14.44 -19.38
N ILE A 112 7.81 14.12 -18.16
CA ILE A 112 8.47 15.07 -17.26
C ILE A 112 9.78 15.59 -17.87
N GLU A 113 10.59 14.71 -18.47
CA GLU A 113 11.85 15.06 -19.15
C GLU A 113 11.64 16.08 -20.29
N GLU A 114 10.47 16.04 -20.93
CA GLU A 114 10.09 16.92 -22.04
C GLU A 114 9.25 18.13 -21.60
N GLU A 115 9.17 18.37 -20.29
CA GLU A 115 8.37 19.44 -19.67
C GLU A 115 6.87 19.40 -19.99
N ILE A 116 6.36 18.22 -20.35
CA ILE A 116 4.93 17.97 -20.54
C ILE A 116 4.26 17.85 -19.18
N ALA A 117 3.11 18.51 -19.01
CA ALA A 117 2.39 18.47 -17.75
C ALA A 117 1.76 17.08 -17.52
N VAL A 118 2.09 16.46 -16.38
CA VAL A 118 1.49 15.22 -15.90
C VAL A 118 0.44 15.54 -14.83
N VAL A 119 -0.79 15.11 -15.04
CA VAL A 119 -1.95 15.49 -14.20
C VAL A 119 -2.65 14.25 -13.66
N THR A 120 -2.56 14.03 -12.35
CA THR A 120 -3.29 12.93 -11.71
C THR A 120 -4.78 13.27 -11.56
N VAL A 121 -5.65 12.35 -11.95
CA VAL A 121 -7.09 12.32 -11.63
C VAL A 121 -7.31 11.26 -10.55
N PRO A 122 -7.55 11.67 -9.28
CA PRO A 122 -7.81 10.76 -8.18
C PRO A 122 -9.01 9.85 -8.45
N GLY A 123 -8.99 8.68 -7.83
CA GLY A 123 -10.06 7.70 -7.85
C GLY A 123 -9.66 6.44 -7.08
N ALA A 124 -10.22 5.30 -7.47
CA ALA A 124 -10.10 4.04 -6.74
C ALA A 124 -8.65 3.56 -6.56
N SER A 125 -8.33 3.12 -5.35
CA SER A 125 -7.07 2.47 -4.98
C SER A 125 -7.36 1.30 -4.06
N ALA A 126 -7.09 0.07 -4.52
CA ALA A 126 -7.44 -1.11 -3.75
C ALA A 126 -6.70 -1.18 -2.40
N GLY A 127 -5.37 -0.94 -2.40
CA GLY A 127 -4.56 -0.97 -1.19
C GLY A 127 -5.00 0.03 -0.11
N ILE A 128 -5.23 1.30 -0.48
CA ILE A 128 -5.67 2.32 0.47
C ILE A 128 -7.10 2.07 0.95
N SER A 129 -8.01 1.66 0.05
CA SER A 129 -9.40 1.37 0.40
C SER A 129 -9.49 0.17 1.37
N ALA A 130 -8.70 -0.87 1.13
CA ALA A 130 -8.57 -2.01 2.03
C ALA A 130 -7.97 -1.61 3.39
N LEU A 131 -6.92 -0.79 3.40
CA LEU A 131 -6.26 -0.34 4.63
C LEU A 131 -7.25 0.39 5.57
N ILE A 132 -8.00 1.37 5.07
CA ILE A 132 -8.86 2.21 5.92
C ILE A 132 -10.05 1.44 6.52
N ALA A 133 -10.44 0.32 5.91
CA ALA A 133 -11.48 -0.59 6.44
C ALA A 133 -10.90 -1.80 7.19
N SER A 134 -9.57 -1.97 7.24
CA SER A 134 -8.92 -3.14 7.84
C SER A 134 -9.09 -3.21 9.36
N GLY A 135 -9.09 -2.06 10.04
CA GLY A 135 -9.01 -1.97 11.50
C GLY A 135 -7.57 -1.93 12.06
N LEU A 136 -6.56 -2.14 11.21
CA LEU A 136 -5.15 -1.96 11.56
C LEU A 136 -4.76 -0.47 11.51
N ALA A 137 -3.65 -0.10 12.14
CA ALA A 137 -3.15 1.27 12.14
C ALA A 137 -2.89 1.75 10.69
N PRO A 138 -3.59 2.79 10.19
CA PRO A 138 -3.43 3.22 8.80
C PRO A 138 -2.23 4.14 8.60
N GLN A 139 -1.58 4.58 9.68
CA GLN A 139 -0.45 5.49 9.62
C GLN A 139 0.54 5.23 10.78
N PRO A 140 1.84 5.13 10.51
CA PRO A 140 2.45 4.97 9.18
C PRO A 140 2.10 3.60 8.53
N HIS A 141 2.11 3.54 7.19
CA HIS A 141 1.91 2.31 6.42
C HIS A 141 2.89 2.22 5.25
N ILE A 142 3.10 1.02 4.72
CA ILE A 142 3.94 0.75 3.56
C ILE A 142 3.16 -0.10 2.55
N PHE A 143 3.15 0.35 1.29
CA PHE A 143 2.59 -0.41 0.18
C PHE A 143 3.71 -1.10 -0.61
N TYR A 144 3.61 -2.42 -0.77
CA TYR A 144 4.58 -3.21 -1.54
C TYR A 144 4.04 -3.75 -2.87
N GLY A 145 2.72 -3.84 -3.02
CA GLY A 145 2.11 -4.49 -4.19
C GLY A 145 2.35 -6.01 -4.20
N PHE A 146 2.72 -6.57 -5.34
CA PHE A 146 2.89 -8.01 -5.50
C PHE A 146 4.21 -8.54 -4.93
N LEU A 147 4.13 -9.69 -4.26
CA LEU A 147 5.27 -10.37 -3.65
C LEU A 147 6.07 -11.24 -4.65
N PRO A 148 7.38 -11.47 -4.40
CA PRO A 148 8.18 -12.44 -5.16
C PRO A 148 7.47 -13.79 -5.28
N ARG A 149 7.59 -14.49 -6.41
CA ARG A 149 6.87 -15.75 -6.63
C ARG A 149 7.45 -16.95 -5.89
N LYS A 150 8.75 -16.95 -5.62
CA LYS A 150 9.45 -18.09 -5.01
C LYS A 150 9.46 -17.94 -3.49
N SER A 151 9.04 -18.99 -2.76
CA SER A 151 8.99 -18.99 -1.29
C SER A 151 10.31 -18.50 -0.65
N GLY A 152 11.47 -19.00 -1.09
CA GLY A 152 12.76 -18.54 -0.54
C GLY A 152 13.01 -17.03 -0.71
N GLN A 153 12.59 -16.45 -1.84
CA GLN A 153 12.68 -15.01 -2.08
C GLN A 153 11.64 -14.23 -1.25
N GLN A 154 10.44 -14.78 -1.06
CA GLN A 154 9.44 -14.18 -0.16
C GLN A 154 9.94 -14.16 1.29
N LYS A 155 10.47 -15.28 1.81
CA LYS A 155 11.01 -15.35 3.18
C LYS A 155 12.17 -14.39 3.37
N GLN A 156 13.10 -14.32 2.40
CA GLN A 156 14.17 -13.31 2.42
C GLN A 156 13.61 -11.89 2.41
N PHE A 157 12.59 -11.63 1.58
CA PHE A 157 11.90 -10.35 1.56
C PHE A 157 11.33 -10.06 2.94
N PHE A 158 10.51 -10.93 3.53
CA PHE A 158 9.92 -10.73 4.85
C PHE A 158 10.96 -10.53 5.94
N GLY A 159 12.05 -11.31 5.96
CA GLY A 159 13.09 -11.20 6.97
C GLY A 159 13.70 -9.80 7.06
N LEU A 160 13.84 -9.11 5.93
CA LEU A 160 14.35 -7.73 5.88
C LEU A 160 13.35 -6.67 6.38
N LYS A 161 12.08 -7.04 6.63
CA LYS A 161 10.99 -6.15 7.06
C LYS A 161 10.30 -6.65 8.32
N LYS A 162 10.88 -7.64 9.00
CA LYS A 162 10.29 -8.27 10.19
C LYS A 162 9.98 -7.25 11.28
N ASP A 163 10.91 -6.32 11.49
CA ASP A 163 10.88 -5.34 12.57
C ASP A 163 10.30 -3.98 12.14
N TYR A 164 9.73 -3.89 10.94
CA TYR A 164 9.12 -2.65 10.46
C TYR A 164 7.82 -2.38 11.24
N PRO A 165 7.71 -1.26 11.98
CA PRO A 165 6.55 -0.97 12.81
C PRO A 165 5.31 -0.53 12.01
N GLU A 166 5.45 -0.23 10.73
CA GLU A 166 4.38 0.19 9.85
C GLU A 166 3.49 -0.97 9.41
N THR A 167 2.18 -0.74 9.28
CA THR A 167 1.26 -1.66 8.59
C THR A 167 1.69 -1.88 7.14
N GLN A 168 1.70 -3.13 6.68
CA GLN A 168 2.22 -3.51 5.36
C GLN A 168 1.08 -3.99 4.45
N ILE A 169 1.04 -3.50 3.21
CA ILE A 169 -0.01 -3.81 2.23
C ILE A 169 0.58 -4.62 1.06
N PHE A 170 0.00 -5.79 0.81
CA PHE A 170 0.38 -6.69 -0.27
C PHE A 170 -0.82 -7.07 -1.15
N TYR A 171 -0.55 -7.27 -2.44
CA TYR A 171 -1.47 -7.91 -3.37
C TYR A 171 -1.04 -9.36 -3.57
N GLU A 172 -2.00 -10.28 -3.60
CA GLU A 172 -1.70 -11.70 -3.79
C GLU A 172 -2.79 -12.42 -4.59
N SER A 173 -2.37 -13.40 -5.37
CA SER A 173 -3.29 -14.31 -6.07
C SER A 173 -3.99 -15.20 -5.04
N PRO A 174 -5.30 -15.51 -5.19
CA PRO A 174 -6.02 -16.38 -4.26
C PRO A 174 -5.35 -17.76 -4.11
N HIS A 175 -4.68 -18.25 -5.15
CA HIS A 175 -3.97 -19.52 -5.16
C HIS A 175 -2.66 -19.52 -4.38
N ARG A 176 -2.17 -18.34 -3.99
CA ARG A 176 -0.88 -18.13 -3.31
C ARG A 176 -1.03 -17.58 -1.90
N VAL A 177 -2.24 -17.21 -1.48
CA VAL A 177 -2.48 -16.61 -0.16
C VAL A 177 -2.03 -17.56 0.95
N ALA A 178 -2.43 -18.83 0.89
CA ALA A 178 -2.05 -19.83 1.91
C ALA A 178 -0.52 -19.96 2.03
N ASP A 179 0.18 -20.28 0.93
CA ASP A 179 1.65 -20.36 0.91
C ASP A 179 2.33 -19.07 1.41
N THR A 180 1.76 -17.91 1.08
CA THR A 180 2.29 -16.61 1.51
C THR A 180 2.11 -16.39 3.00
N LEU A 181 0.94 -16.74 3.55
CA LEU A 181 0.66 -16.69 4.98
C LEU A 181 1.54 -17.67 5.75
N GLU A 182 1.77 -18.89 5.24
CA GLU A 182 2.71 -19.84 5.84
C GLU A 182 4.14 -19.28 5.89
N ASN A 183 4.60 -18.66 4.79
CA ASN A 183 5.91 -18.01 4.74
C ASN A 183 5.99 -16.81 5.71
N MET A 184 4.89 -16.05 5.87
CA MET A 184 4.82 -14.97 6.85
C MET A 184 4.83 -15.52 8.28
N LEU A 185 4.08 -16.58 8.58
CA LEU A 185 4.05 -17.21 9.91
C LEU A 185 5.44 -17.65 10.36
N GLU A 186 6.20 -18.28 9.45
CA GLU A 186 7.58 -18.72 9.73
C GLU A 186 8.52 -17.56 10.06
N VAL A 187 8.35 -16.39 9.42
CA VAL A 187 9.28 -15.26 9.54
C VAL A 187 8.84 -14.23 10.58
N TYR A 188 7.57 -13.84 10.54
CA TYR A 188 6.94 -12.83 11.38
C TYR A 188 6.38 -13.38 12.69
N GLY A 189 6.12 -14.68 12.78
CA GLY A 189 5.30 -15.26 13.85
C GLY A 189 3.81 -15.05 13.56
N ASP A 190 2.96 -15.36 14.55
CA ASP A 190 1.49 -15.35 14.40
C ASP A 190 0.91 -13.94 14.50
N ARG A 191 1.28 -13.09 13.54
CA ARG A 191 0.94 -11.67 13.51
C ARG A 191 -0.51 -11.43 13.10
N SER A 192 -1.12 -10.34 13.55
CA SER A 192 -2.44 -9.92 13.06
C SER A 192 -2.38 -9.57 11.57
N VAL A 193 -3.37 -10.03 10.82
CA VAL A 193 -3.49 -9.83 9.38
C VAL A 193 -4.95 -9.72 8.99
N VAL A 194 -5.21 -8.94 7.95
CA VAL A 194 -6.51 -8.81 7.32
C VAL A 194 -6.41 -9.26 5.87
N LEU A 195 -7.14 -10.32 5.54
CA LEU A 195 -7.36 -10.75 4.17
C LEU A 195 -8.60 -10.05 3.63
N VAL A 196 -8.43 -9.31 2.55
CA VAL A 196 -9.52 -8.62 1.84
C VAL A 196 -9.73 -9.31 0.51
N ARG A 197 -10.98 -9.67 0.20
CA ARG A 197 -11.37 -10.33 -1.04
C ARG A 197 -12.40 -9.51 -1.80
N GLU A 198 -12.28 -9.52 -3.13
CA GLU A 198 -13.30 -9.01 -4.05
C GLU A 198 -13.79 -7.59 -3.70
N LEU A 199 -12.84 -6.72 -3.33
CA LEU A 199 -13.11 -5.35 -2.90
C LEU A 199 -13.98 -4.60 -3.92
N THR A 200 -15.00 -3.91 -3.43
CA THR A 200 -16.09 -3.20 -4.14
C THR A 200 -17.10 -4.10 -4.88
N LYS A 201 -16.87 -5.42 -4.96
CA LYS A 201 -17.75 -6.35 -5.69
C LYS A 201 -18.79 -6.98 -4.77
N ILE A 202 -19.72 -7.73 -5.34
CA ILE A 202 -20.84 -8.36 -4.60
C ILE A 202 -20.41 -9.37 -3.52
N TYR A 203 -19.20 -9.91 -3.61
CA TYR A 203 -18.62 -10.87 -2.66
C TYR A 203 -17.49 -10.24 -1.83
N GLU A 204 -17.50 -8.93 -1.66
CA GLU A 204 -16.53 -8.23 -0.82
C GLU A 204 -16.51 -8.85 0.59
N GLU A 205 -15.30 -9.18 1.06
CA GLU A 205 -15.09 -9.82 2.36
C GLU A 205 -13.80 -9.31 3.02
N TYR A 206 -13.87 -9.10 4.34
CA TYR A 206 -12.72 -8.83 5.19
C TYR A 206 -12.64 -9.90 6.28
N GLN A 207 -11.63 -10.77 6.20
CA GLN A 207 -11.29 -11.71 7.26
C GLN A 207 -10.19 -11.10 8.12
N ARG A 208 -10.43 -10.96 9.43
CA ARG A 208 -9.52 -10.32 10.38
C ARG A 208 -9.18 -11.32 11.48
N GLY A 209 -7.90 -11.51 11.75
CA GLY A 209 -7.43 -12.45 12.76
C GLY A 209 -5.91 -12.55 12.77
N THR A 210 -5.39 -13.57 13.42
CA THR A 210 -3.96 -13.94 13.28
C THR A 210 -3.73 -14.71 11.99
N ILE A 211 -2.46 -14.85 11.59
CA ILE A 211 -2.09 -15.63 10.40
C ILE A 211 -2.61 -17.07 10.52
N SER A 212 -2.53 -17.68 11.71
CA SER A 212 -3.00 -19.05 11.95
C SER A 212 -4.52 -19.18 11.80
N GLU A 213 -5.29 -18.24 12.37
CA GLU A 213 -6.76 -18.23 12.22
C GLU A 213 -7.17 -18.10 10.74
N LEU A 214 -6.47 -17.27 9.97
CA LEU A 214 -6.73 -17.13 8.54
C LEU A 214 -6.38 -18.40 7.76
N LEU A 215 -5.28 -19.08 8.09
CA LEU A 215 -4.90 -20.34 7.45
C LEU A 215 -5.96 -21.43 7.67
N GLU A 216 -6.52 -21.52 8.89
CA GLU A 216 -7.63 -22.43 9.20
C GLU A 216 -8.88 -22.11 8.37
N SER A 217 -9.30 -20.84 8.34
CA SER A 217 -10.44 -20.37 7.54
C SER A 217 -10.29 -20.69 6.03
N ILE A 218 -9.10 -20.47 5.48
CA ILE A 218 -8.80 -20.72 4.06
C ILE A 218 -8.83 -22.22 3.72
N ALA A 219 -8.39 -23.07 4.65
CA ALA A 219 -8.42 -24.52 4.46
C ALA A 219 -9.86 -25.05 4.35
N GLU A 220 -10.80 -24.47 5.10
CA GLU A 220 -12.22 -24.81 5.02
C GLU A 220 -12.89 -24.24 3.76
N THR A 221 -12.59 -22.99 3.43
CA THR A 221 -13.21 -22.27 2.30
C THR A 221 -12.17 -21.71 1.33
N PRO A 222 -11.88 -22.42 0.23
CA PRO A 222 -10.90 -21.98 -0.75
C PRO A 222 -11.22 -20.60 -1.36
N LEU A 223 -10.20 -19.76 -1.45
CA LEU A 223 -10.32 -18.38 -1.94
C LEU A 223 -10.53 -18.33 -3.46
N LYS A 224 -11.29 -17.32 -3.89
CA LYS A 224 -11.51 -16.97 -5.30
C LYS A 224 -11.47 -15.45 -5.47
N GLY A 225 -11.22 -15.02 -6.70
CA GLY A 225 -11.19 -13.60 -7.05
C GLY A 225 -9.88 -12.93 -6.66
N GLU A 226 -9.92 -11.62 -6.44
CA GLU A 226 -8.75 -10.81 -6.11
C GLU A 226 -8.57 -10.70 -4.60
N CYS A 227 -7.32 -10.80 -4.13
CA CYS A 227 -6.99 -10.79 -2.70
C CYS A 227 -5.96 -9.71 -2.37
N LEU A 228 -6.12 -9.08 -1.21
CA LEU A 228 -5.14 -8.19 -0.59
C LEU A 228 -4.85 -8.70 0.84
N LEU A 229 -3.61 -8.53 1.28
CA LEU A 229 -3.21 -8.77 2.66
C LEU A 229 -2.78 -7.44 3.29
N ILE A 230 -3.42 -7.07 4.39
CA ILE A 230 -3.03 -5.95 5.25
C ILE A 230 -2.46 -6.56 6.52
N VAL A 231 -1.13 -6.47 6.68
CA VAL A 231 -0.40 -7.13 7.75
C VAL A 231 -0.02 -6.08 8.80
N GLU A 232 -0.26 -6.39 10.06
CA GLU A 232 0.13 -5.51 11.17
C GLU A 232 1.64 -5.25 11.12
N GLY A 233 2.03 -4.05 11.56
CA GLY A 233 3.44 -3.75 11.78
C GLY A 233 4.03 -4.64 12.88
N ALA A 234 5.35 -4.66 12.99
CA ALA A 234 5.98 -5.20 14.17
C ALA A 234 5.47 -4.42 15.38
N SER A 235 4.76 -5.09 16.29
CA SER A 235 4.69 -4.59 17.64
C SER A 235 6.14 -4.44 18.09
N GLN A 236 6.54 -3.22 18.49
CA GLN A 236 7.64 -3.14 19.44
C GLN A 236 7.12 -3.89 20.64
N GLY A 237 7.43 -5.19 20.69
CA GLY A 237 7.29 -5.95 21.90
C GLY A 237 7.99 -5.09 22.92
N VAL A 238 7.24 -4.61 23.89
CA VAL A 238 7.77 -4.59 25.23
C VAL A 238 8.46 -5.94 25.36
N GLU A 239 9.80 -5.99 25.35
CA GLU A 239 10.45 -7.19 25.86
C GLU A 239 9.82 -7.39 27.25
N GLU A 240 9.15 -8.52 27.46
CA GLU A 240 8.78 -8.92 28.81
C GLU A 240 10.11 -9.13 29.54
N LYS A 241 10.60 -8.05 30.15
CA LYS A 241 11.66 -8.11 31.12
C LYS A 241 11.04 -8.52 32.44
N ASP A 242 11.69 -9.44 33.12
CA ASP A 242 11.33 -9.72 34.49
C ASP A 242 11.59 -8.48 35.37
N GLU A 243 11.06 -8.51 36.58
CA GLU A 243 11.20 -7.38 37.51
C GLU A 243 12.66 -7.02 37.76
N GLU A 244 13.55 -8.02 37.81
CA GLU A 244 14.96 -7.83 38.12
C GLU A 244 15.70 -7.07 37.01
N ASP A 245 15.48 -7.42 35.74
CA ASP A 245 16.03 -6.71 34.59
C ASP A 245 15.50 -5.27 34.48
N LEU A 246 14.23 -5.04 34.83
CA LEU A 246 13.66 -3.70 34.90
C LEU A 246 14.35 -2.86 36.00
N PHE A 247 14.63 -3.45 37.16
CA PHE A 247 15.30 -2.75 38.26
C PHE A 247 16.75 -2.41 37.92
N VAL A 248 17.49 -3.32 37.28
CA VAL A 248 18.86 -3.08 36.80
C VAL A 248 18.88 -1.93 35.79
N GLU A 249 17.92 -1.88 34.87
CA GLU A 249 17.83 -0.79 33.89
C GLU A 249 17.46 0.56 34.55
N ILE A 250 16.53 0.56 35.52
CA ILE A 250 16.22 1.76 36.31
C ILE A 250 17.48 2.27 37.03
N GLN A 251 18.24 1.38 37.66
CA GLN A 251 19.47 1.73 38.39
C GLN A 251 20.55 2.29 37.46
N THR A 252 20.71 1.70 36.27
CA THR A 252 21.66 2.17 35.25
C THR A 252 21.33 3.59 34.80
N ARG A 253 20.05 3.90 34.54
CA ARG A 253 19.61 5.26 34.18
C ARG A 253 19.85 6.26 35.31
N ILE A 254 19.65 5.85 36.57
CA ILE A 254 19.96 6.69 37.74
C ILE A 254 21.46 6.98 37.82
N GLN A 255 22.31 5.98 37.60
CA GLN A 255 23.77 6.15 37.55
C GLN A 255 24.22 7.08 36.40
N GLN A 256 23.46 7.12 35.30
CA GLN A 256 23.66 8.06 34.19
C GLN A 256 23.12 9.48 34.47
N GLY A 257 22.62 9.75 35.68
CA GLY A 257 22.18 11.08 36.11
C GLY A 257 20.69 11.37 35.91
N VAL A 258 19.89 10.38 35.47
CA VAL A 258 18.43 10.53 35.38
C VAL A 258 17.82 10.49 36.78
N LYS A 259 16.91 11.42 37.10
CA LYS A 259 16.21 11.40 38.41
C LYS A 259 15.40 10.10 38.56
N LYS A 260 15.46 9.45 39.72
CA LYS A 260 14.76 8.19 40.04
C LYS A 260 13.30 8.12 39.55
N ASN A 261 12.47 9.11 39.88
CA ASN A 261 11.07 9.17 39.42
C ASN A 261 10.91 9.24 37.89
N GLN A 262 11.87 9.86 37.20
CA GLN A 262 11.88 9.99 35.75
C GLN A 262 12.35 8.69 35.09
N ALA A 263 13.40 8.04 35.63
CA ALA A 263 13.86 6.73 35.17
C ALA A 263 12.75 5.67 35.28
N ILE A 264 12.07 5.59 36.42
CA ILE A 264 10.93 4.65 36.63
C ILE A 264 9.78 4.95 35.67
N LYS A 265 9.48 6.23 35.41
CA LYS A 265 8.43 6.64 34.47
C LYS A 265 8.76 6.24 33.02
N GLU A 266 10.02 6.39 32.61
CA GLU A 266 10.46 6.02 31.28
C GLU A 266 10.44 4.51 31.08
N VAL A 267 10.98 3.74 32.03
CA VAL A 267 10.97 2.28 31.99
C VAL A 267 9.53 1.74 32.02
N ALA A 268 8.67 2.25 32.90
CA ALA A 268 7.24 1.87 32.92
C ALA A 268 6.53 2.16 31.59
N LYS A 269 6.89 3.27 30.92
CA LYS A 269 6.30 3.62 29.62
C LYS A 269 6.82 2.73 28.49
N ILE A 270 8.12 2.44 28.48
CA ILE A 270 8.77 1.60 27.46
C ILE A 270 8.21 0.19 27.53
N TYR A 271 8.10 -0.37 28.74
CA TYR A 271 7.65 -1.75 28.95
C TYR A 271 6.16 -1.87 29.31
N GLN A 272 5.38 -0.79 29.19
CA GLN A 272 3.94 -0.77 29.51
C GLN A 272 3.56 -1.28 30.92
N TRP A 273 4.47 -1.19 31.89
CA TRP A 273 4.20 -1.50 33.29
C TRP A 273 3.41 -0.37 33.97
N ASN A 274 2.58 -0.73 34.96
CA ASN A 274 1.95 0.28 35.81
C ASN A 274 3.03 1.01 36.62
N LYS A 275 3.21 2.31 36.37
CA LYS A 275 4.22 3.14 37.05
C LYS A 275 4.16 3.05 38.56
N SER A 276 2.97 3.00 39.16
CA SER A 276 2.83 2.97 40.62
C SER A 276 3.27 1.63 41.20
N GLN A 277 2.98 0.53 40.50
CA GLN A 277 3.41 -0.81 40.90
C GLN A 277 4.92 -0.96 40.74
N LEU A 278 5.48 -0.54 39.60
CA LEU A 278 6.92 -0.59 39.35
C LEU A 278 7.70 0.28 40.35
N TYR A 279 7.13 1.42 40.77
CA TYR A 279 7.74 2.27 41.79
C TYR A 279 7.84 1.59 43.16
N ALA A 280 6.75 0.95 43.60
CA ALA A 280 6.72 0.22 44.87
C ALA A 280 7.69 -0.97 44.84
N ALA A 281 7.63 -1.78 43.78
CA ALA A 281 8.50 -2.95 43.61
C ALA A 281 9.99 -2.58 43.56
N TYR A 282 10.35 -1.49 42.85
CA TYR A 282 11.73 -1.00 42.81
C TYR A 282 12.22 -0.49 44.18
N HIS A 283 11.35 0.16 44.96
CA HIS A 283 11.71 0.63 46.31
C HIS A 283 11.98 -0.55 47.25
N ASP A 284 11.12 -1.57 47.22
CA ASP A 284 11.28 -2.79 48.02
C ASP A 284 12.51 -3.60 47.61
N TRP A 285 12.89 -3.57 46.33
CA TRP A 285 14.12 -4.18 45.83
C TRP A 285 15.37 -3.40 46.27
N GLU A 286 15.35 -2.07 46.20
CA GLU A 286 16.45 -1.19 46.61
C GLU A 286 16.78 -1.31 48.10
N GLU A 287 15.78 -1.50 48.97
CA GLU A 287 16.00 -1.72 50.41
C GLU A 287 16.63 -3.08 50.76
N LYS A 288 16.57 -4.05 49.84
CA LYS A 288 17.06 -5.43 50.04
C LYS A 288 18.48 -5.65 49.49
N GLN A 289 19.05 -4.68 48.78
CA GLN A 289 20.41 -4.70 48.24
C GLN A 289 21.39 -4.01 49.20
#